data_AF-A0A9X1UEW0-F1
#
_entry.id   AF-A0A9X1UEW0-F1
#
_cell.length_a   1.000
_cell.length_b   1.000
_cell.length_c   1.000
_cell.angle_alpha   90.00
_cell.angle_beta   90.00
_cell.angle_gamma   90.00
#
_symmetry.space_group_name_H-M   'P 1'
#
loop_
_entity.id
_entity.type
_entity.pdbx_description
1 polymer ?
#
loop_
_entity_poly.entity_id
_entity_poly.type
_entity_poly.pdbx_seq_one_letter_code
_entity_poly.pdbx_strand_id
1 'polypeptide(L)' 'MSEAQLGLVTATPIIIVFAIALRRMGVLSTVATISAVSLSVAIATVLFTTQ' A
#
# COMPACT_ATOMS: atom_id res chain seq x y z
N MET A 1 -0.33 11.97 15.69
CA MET A 1 -0.76 11.04 14.63
C MET A 1 -2.10 10.49 15.06
N SER A 2 -3.13 10.64 14.25
CA SER A 2 -4.43 10.00 14.54
C SER A 2 -4.30 8.48 14.46
N GLU A 3 -5.19 7.74 15.13
CA GLU A 3 -5.24 6.26 15.05
C GLU A 3 -5.27 5.76 13.60
N ALA A 4 -5.98 6.49 12.73
CA ALA A 4 -6.03 6.21 11.30
C ALA A 4 -4.67 6.37 10.60
N GLN A 5 -3.91 7.43 10.91
CA GLN A 5 -2.55 7.61 10.38
C GLN A 5 -1.62 6.50 10.86
N LEU A 6 -1.74 6.09 12.13
CA LEU A 6 -0.87 5.08 12.72
C LEU A 6 -1.09 3.70 12.10
N GLY A 7 -2.37 3.32 11.90
CA GLY A 7 -2.75 2.11 11.18
C GLY A 7 -2.33 2.13 9.71
N LEU A 8 -2.39 3.29 9.04
CA LEU A 8 -1.93 3.42 7.66
C LEU A 8 -0.41 3.30 7.51
N VAL A 9 0.37 3.93 8.38
CA VAL A 9 1.85 3.84 8.36
C VAL A 9 2.33 2.40 8.53
N THR A 10 1.59 1.59 9.28
CA THR A 10 1.89 0.15 9.42
C THR A 10 1.35 -0.67 8.25
N ALA A 11 0.13 -0.41 7.78
CA ALA A 11 -0.49 -1.18 6.71
C ALA A 11 0.14 -0.96 5.33
N THR A 12 0.49 0.27 4.96
CA THR A 12 1.10 0.61 3.66
C THR A 12 2.34 -0.22 3.34
N PRO A 13 3.39 -0.28 4.18
CA PRO A 13 4.57 -1.10 3.89
C PRO A 13 4.23 -2.60 3.83
N ILE A 14 3.29 -3.09 4.65
CA ILE A 14 2.84 -4.49 4.61
C ILE A 14 2.22 -4.80 3.25
N ILE A 15 1.28 -3.97 2.79
CA ILE A 15 0.61 -4.14 1.49
C ILE A 15 1.62 -4.14 0.34
N ILE A 16 2.60 -3.21 0.37
CA ILE A 16 3.65 -3.13 -0.65
C ILE A 16 4.50 -4.41 -0.67
N VAL A 17 4.97 -4.86 0.49
CA VAL A 17 5.76 -6.10 0.59
C VAL A 17 4.97 -7.30 0.11
N PHE A 18 3.69 -7.40 0.49
CA PHE A 18 2.83 -8.51 0.09
C PHE A 18 2.56 -8.52 -1.42
N ALA A 19 2.27 -7.36 -2.01
CA ALA A 19 2.07 -7.22 -3.46
C ALA A 19 3.33 -7.65 -4.23
N ILE A 20 4.52 -7.26 -3.76
CA ILE A 20 5.80 -7.66 -4.35
C ILE A 20 6.03 -9.18 -4.18
N ALA A 21 5.74 -9.73 -3.01
CA ALA A 21 5.88 -11.16 -2.74
C ALA A 21 4.97 -11.99 -3.68
N LEU A 22 3.69 -11.62 -3.79
CA LEU A 22 2.73 -12.28 -4.69
C LEU A 22 3.12 -12.17 -6.16
N ARG A 23 3.70 -11.03 -6.56
CA ARG A 23 4.26 -10.85 -7.90
C ARG A 23 5.43 -11.81 -8.15
N ARG A 24 6.31 -12.00 -7.17
CA ARG A 24 7.45 -12.93 -7.26
C ARG A 24 7.02 -14.39 -7.31
N MET A 25 5.86 -14.72 -6.74
CA MET A 25 5.25 -16.05 -6.82
C MET A 25 4.50 -16.29 -8.14
N GLY A 26 4.42 -15.29 -9.03
CA GLY A 26 3.69 -15.40 -10.30
C GLY A 26 2.16 -15.36 -10.17
N VAL A 27 1.64 -15.10 -8.96
CA VAL A 27 0.20 -15.06 -8.65
C VAL A 27 -0.42 -13.72 -9.06
N LEU A 28 0.36 -12.64 -9.00
CA LEU A 28 -0.11 -11.29 -9.29
C LEU A 28 0.52 -10.74 -10.57
N SER A 29 -0.31 -10.22 -11.47
CA SER A 29 0.15 -9.51 -12.69
C SER A 29 0.94 -8.25 -12.34
N THR A 30 1.87 -7.86 -13.21
CA THR A 30 2.61 -6.59 -13.12
C THR A 30 1.69 -5.40 -12.90
N VAL A 31 0.62 -5.33 -13.70
CA VAL A 31 -0.33 -4.22 -13.65
C VAL A 31 -1.02 -4.18 -12.28
N ALA A 32 -1.50 -5.32 -11.80
CA ALA A 32 -2.16 -5.41 -10.50
C ALA A 32 -1.22 -5.06 -9.33
N THR A 33 0.06 -5.46 -9.43
CA THR A 33 1.09 -5.11 -8.44
C THR A 33 1.31 -3.60 -8.38
N ILE A 34 1.49 -2.97 -9.55
CA ILE A 34 1.71 -1.53 -9.66
C ILE A 34 0.47 -0.78 -9.16
N SER A 35 -0.73 -1.18 -9.56
CA SER A 35 -1.97 -0.55 -9.11
C SER A 35 -2.14 -0.65 -7.59
N ALA A 36 -1.88 -1.81 -6.99
CA ALA A 36 -1.99 -2.00 -5.54
C ALA A 36 -1.01 -1.11 -4.77
N VAL A 37 0.25 -1.07 -5.20
CA VAL A 37 1.27 -0.20 -4.60
C VAL A 37 0.90 1.27 -4.76
N SER A 38 0.49 1.68 -5.96
CA SER A 38 0.14 3.07 -6.28
C SER A 38 -1.05 3.56 -5.45
N LEU A 39 -2.12 2.77 -5.35
CA LEU A 39 -3.27 3.11 -4.52
C LEU A 39 -2.92 3.14 -3.04
N SER A 40 -2.12 2.19 -2.55
CA SER A 40 -1.70 2.17 -1.15
C SER A 40 -0.93 3.44 -0.76
N VAL A 41 -0.04 3.91 -1.64
CA VAL A 41 0.68 5.18 -1.47
C VAL A 41 -0.27 6.37 -1.57
N ALA A 42 -1.18 6.39 -2.55
CA ALA A 42 -2.13 7.48 -2.73
C ALA A 42 -3.04 7.68 -1.50
N ILE A 43 -3.56 6.59 -0.93
CA ILE A 43 -4.40 6.64 0.27
C ILE A 43 -3.60 7.18 1.47
N ALA A 44 -2.37 6.70 1.65
CA ALA A 44 -1.49 7.21 2.70
C ALA A 44 -1.24 8.72 2.53
N THR A 45 -0.88 9.16 1.32
CA THR A 45 -0.64 10.58 1.04
C THR A 45 -1.86 11.43 1.36
N VAL A 46 -3.05 11.07 0.86
CA VAL A 46 -4.28 11.82 1.11
C VAL A 46 -4.51 11.93 2.61
N LEU A 47 -4.52 10.81 3.33
CA LEU A 47 -4.84 10.80 4.76
C LEU A 47 -3.81 11.54 5.62
N PHE A 48 -2.55 11.63 5.19
CA PHE A 48 -1.52 12.45 5.86
C PHE A 48 -1.60 13.94 5.53
N THR A 49 -2.14 14.30 4.37
CA THR A 49 -2.29 15.70 3.94
C THR A 49 -3.62 16.33 4.33
N THR A 50 -4.65 15.54 4.62
CA THR A 50 -6.00 16.04 4.94
C THR A 50 -6.35 16.03 6.42
N GLN A 51 -5.58 15.33 7.25
CA GLN A 51 -5.85 15.09 8.68
C GLN A 51 -4.65 15.44 9.54
#